data_AF-A0A9E1R7B4-F1
#
_entry.id   AF-A0A9E1R7B4-F1
#
_cell.length_a   1.000
_cell.length_b   1.000
_cell.length_c   1.000
_cell.angle_alpha   90.00
_cell.angle_beta   90.00
_cell.angle_gamma   90.00
#
_symmetry.space_group_name_H-M   'P 1'
#
loop_
_entity.id
_entity.type
_entity.pdbx_description
1 polymer ?
#
loop_
_entity_poly.entity_id
_entity_poly.type
_entity_poly.pdbx_seq_one_letter_code
_entity_poly.pdbx_strand_id
1 'polypeptide(L)' 'MGGKVSIRLTDGSLQSRCIEIPKGEPENFPDAKAHRSKFISLAQPVIGEQASHLQQKLMAFTALESLSELFLEVS' A
#
# COMPACT_ATOMS: atom_id res chain seq x y z
N MET A 1 15.82 -1.88 -6.55
CA MET A 1 16.40 -1.77 -7.91
C MET A 1 15.73 -0.59 -8.62
N GLY A 2 16.51 0.38 -9.11
CA GLY A 2 15.97 1.54 -9.84
C GLY A 2 15.55 1.21 -11.28
N GLY A 3 14.85 2.14 -11.93
CA GLY A 3 14.39 2.02 -13.31
C GLY A 3 14.49 3.33 -14.08
N LYS A 4 14.95 3.26 -15.34
CA LYS A 4 15.01 4.39 -16.26
C LYS A 4 14.07 4.15 -17.44
N VAL A 5 13.29 5.18 -17.78
CA VAL A 5 12.43 5.20 -18.95
C VAL A 5 12.83 6.36 -19.84
N SER A 6 12.91 6.11 -21.14
CA SER A 6 13.18 7.10 -22.17
C SER A 6 12.10 7.03 -23.25
N ILE A 7 11.54 8.17 -23.62
CA ILE A 7 10.48 8.31 -24.62
C ILE A 7 10.97 9.27 -25.69
N ARG A 8 10.98 8.80 -26.95
CA ARG A 8 11.27 9.64 -28.11
C ARG A 8 9.95 10.10 -28.72
N LEU A 9 9.79 11.41 -28.88
CA LEU A 9 8.59 12.02 -29.47
C LEU A 9 8.72 12.10 -31.00
N THR A 10 7.61 12.36 -31.68
CA THR A 10 7.54 12.43 -33.15
C THR A 10 8.32 13.61 -33.73
N ASP A 11 8.55 14.66 -32.93
CA ASP A 11 9.43 15.79 -33.27
C ASP A 11 10.93 15.47 -33.11
N GLY A 12 11.25 14.24 -32.69
CA GLY A 12 12.62 13.75 -32.48
C GLY A 12 13.18 14.02 -31.09
N SER A 13 12.51 14.80 -30.25
CA SER A 13 12.93 15.09 -28.88
C SER A 13 12.91 13.83 -27.99
N LEU A 14 13.78 13.80 -26.98
CA LEU A 14 13.91 12.68 -26.05
C LEU A 14 13.63 13.13 -24.61
N GLN A 15 12.62 12.55 -23.99
CA GLN A 15 12.38 12.72 -22.56
C GLN A 15 12.85 11.48 -21.80
N SER A 16 13.60 11.67 -20.72
CA SER A 16 14.08 10.57 -19.90
C SER A 16 13.83 10.84 -18.44
N ARG A 17 13.41 9.81 -17.71
CA ARG A 17 13.27 9.84 -16.26
C ARG A 17 13.89 8.59 -15.65
N CYS A 18 14.73 8.78 -14.64
CA CYS A 18 15.24 7.71 -13.80
C CYS A 18 14.58 7.79 -12.42
N ILE A 19 14.18 6.65 -11.89
CA ILE A 19 13.76 6.47 -10.50
C ILE A 19 14.79 5.53 -9.88
N GLU A 20 15.74 6.08 -9.12
CA GLU A 20 16.83 5.31 -8.52
C GLU A 20 16.32 4.36 -7.43
N ILE A 21 15.37 4.84 -6.64
CA ILE A 21 14.76 4.10 -5.52
C ILE A 21 13.24 4.14 -5.71
N PRO A 22 12.60 3.02 -6.11
CA PRO A 22 11.15 2.92 -6.18
C PRO A 22 10.52 3.20 -4.82
N LYS A 23 9.28 3.70 -4.79
CA LYS A 23 8.55 3.87 -3.52
C LYS A 23 8.33 2.51 -2.85
N GLY A 24 8.57 2.43 -1.54
CA GLY A 24 8.43 1.19 -0.78
C GLY A 24 9.73 0.59 -0.28
N GLU A 25 10.88 1.15 -0.71
CA GLU A 25 12.19 0.77 -0.20
C GLU A 25 12.42 1.41 1.18
N PRO A 26 13.34 0.89 2.02
CA PRO A 26 13.55 1.39 3.37
C PRO A 26 13.82 2.90 3.45
N GLU A 27 14.50 3.47 2.46
CA GLU A 27 14.85 4.89 2.43
C GLU A 27 13.66 5.80 2.07
N ASN A 28 12.58 5.25 1.52
CA ASN A 28 11.40 5.99 1.07
C ASN A 28 10.08 5.29 1.41
N PHE A 29 10.07 4.59 2.54
CA PHE A 29 8.96 3.77 2.97
C PHE A 29 7.69 4.62 3.14
N PRO A 30 6.50 4.15 2.73
CA PRO A 30 5.28 4.93 2.81
C PRO A 30 4.91 5.26 4.26
N ASP A 31 4.24 6.39 4.45
CA ASP A 31 3.71 6.75 5.76
C ASP A 31 2.47 5.90 6.13
N ALA A 32 2.05 5.98 7.39
CA ALA A 32 0.91 5.22 7.89
C ALA A 32 -0.39 5.49 7.11
N LYS A 33 -0.58 6.70 6.57
CA LYS A 33 -1.76 7.07 5.79
C LYS A 33 -1.74 6.39 4.41
N ALA A 34 -0.59 6.36 3.75
CA ALA A 34 -0.39 5.67 2.49
C ALA A 34 -0.56 4.16 2.65
N HIS A 35 -0.04 3.58 3.74
CA HIS A 35 -0.25 2.17 4.08
C HIS A 35 -1.72 1.84 4.30
N ARG A 36 -2.42 2.63 5.12
CA ARG A 36 -3.86 2.45 5.35
C ARG A 36 -4.63 2.51 4.05
N SER A 37 -4.38 3.53 3.22
CA SER A 37 -5.07 3.71 1.94
C SER A 37 -4.84 2.52 1.00
N LYS A 38 -3.59 2.03 0.92
CA LYS A 38 -3.26 0.84 0.13
C LYS A 38 -3.98 -0.41 0.65
N PHE A 39 -3.96 -0.64 1.97
CA PHE A 39 -4.65 -1.76 2.59
C PHE A 39 -6.15 -1.76 2.25
N ILE A 40 -6.84 -0.63 2.46
CA ILE A 40 -8.28 -0.51 2.17
C ILE A 40 -8.56 -0.74 0.69
N SER A 41 -7.77 -0.16 -0.21
CA SER A 41 -7.96 -0.33 -1.66
C SER A 41 -7.86 -1.79 -2.13
N LEU A 42 -7.09 -2.63 -1.42
CA LEU A 42 -6.91 -4.04 -1.73
C LEU A 42 -7.94 -4.94 -1.01
N ALA A 43 -8.31 -4.59 0.22
CA ALA A 43 -9.18 -5.41 1.06
C ALA A 43 -10.67 -5.15 0.81
N GLN A 44 -11.07 -3.88 0.63
CA GLN A 44 -12.49 -3.51 0.46
C GLN A 44 -13.18 -4.22 -0.72
N PRO A 45 -12.53 -4.49 -1.86
CA PRO A 45 -13.16 -5.27 -2.93
C PRO A 45 -13.50 -6.72 -2.56
N VAL A 46 -12.88 -7.28 -1.52
CA VAL A 46 -13.06 -8.68 -1.10
C VAL A 46 -13.96 -8.80 0.11
N ILE A 47 -13.77 -7.93 1.12
CA ILE A 47 -14.46 -8.02 2.42
C ILE A 47 -15.35 -6.80 2.73
N GLY A 48 -15.53 -5.91 1.74
CA GLY A 48 -16.37 -4.73 1.88
C GLY A 48 -15.93 -3.80 3.00
N GLU A 49 -16.91 -3.24 3.71
CA GLU A 49 -16.71 -2.24 4.76
C GLU A 49 -15.90 -2.78 5.97
N GLN A 50 -15.83 -4.10 6.15
CA GLN A 50 -15.02 -4.73 7.20
C GLN A 50 -13.51 -4.50 7.02
N ALA A 51 -13.07 -4.06 5.83
CA ALA A 51 -11.67 -3.71 5.59
C ALA A 51 -11.15 -2.64 6.55
N SER A 52 -11.95 -1.62 6.89
CA SER A 52 -11.50 -0.58 7.82
C SER A 52 -11.36 -1.12 9.24
N HIS A 53 -12.30 -1.95 9.69
CA HIS A 53 -12.27 -2.56 11.01
C HIS A 53 -11.07 -3.50 11.17
N LEU A 54 -10.86 -4.38 10.17
CA LEU A 54 -9.72 -5.28 10.14
C LEU A 54 -8.38 -4.51 10.17
N GLN A 55 -8.27 -3.42 9.41
CA GLN A 55 -7.07 -2.58 9.41
C GLN A 55 -6.79 -1.98 10.78
N GLN A 56 -7.83 -1.51 11.48
CA GLN A 56 -7.70 -0.95 12.83
C GLN A 56 -7.25 -2.01 13.84
N LYS A 57 -7.87 -3.20 13.83
CA LYS A 57 -7.48 -4.32 14.69
C LYS A 57 -6.05 -4.78 14.42
N LEU A 58 -5.63 -4.85 13.16
CA LEU A 58 -4.25 -5.16 12.77
C LEU A 58 -3.23 -4.15 13.32
N MET A 59 -3.57 -2.85 13.36
CA MET A 59 -2.66 -1.84 13.92
C MET A 59 -2.61 -1.87 15.45
N ALA A 60 -3.66 -2.38 16.10
CA ALA A 60 -3.72 -2.60 17.54
C ALA A 60 -3.36 -4.04 17.94
N PHE A 61 -2.73 -4.82 17.04
CA PHE A 61 -2.58 -6.26 17.19
C PHE A 61 -1.89 -6.70 18.49
N THR A 62 -0.90 -5.93 18.95
CA THR A 62 -0.18 -6.22 20.20
C THR A 62 -1.04 -6.08 21.46
N ALA A 63 -2.21 -5.44 21.36
CA ALA A 63 -3.16 -5.29 22.45
C ALA A 63 -4.25 -6.37 22.44
N LEU A 64 -4.31 -7.23 21.42
CA LEU A 64 -5.27 -8.33 21.34
C LEU A 64 -4.80 -9.52 22.18
N GLU A 65 -5.73 -10.20 22.85
CA GLU A 65 -5.42 -11.36 23.68
C GLU A 65 -5.33 -12.65 22.85
N SER A 66 -5.94 -12.66 21.66
CA SER A 66 -5.98 -13.82 20.76
C SER A 66 -6.06 -13.44 19.27
N LEU A 67 -5.62 -14.36 18.40
CA LEU A 67 -5.77 -14.21 16.95
C LEU A 67 -7.24 -14.15 16.51
N SER A 68 -8.14 -14.80 17.25
CA SER A 68 -9.56 -14.84 16.94
C SER A 68 -10.19 -13.44 16.95
N GLU A 69 -9.77 -12.58 17.88
CA GLU A 69 -10.26 -11.19 17.98
C GLU A 69 -10.04 -10.38 16.71
N LEU A 70 -9.04 -10.74 15.90
CA LEU A 70 -8.76 -10.11 14.61
C LEU A 70 -9.90 -10.29 13.60
N PHE A 71 -10.56 -11.46 13.63
CA PHE A 71 -11.55 -11.88 12.63
C PHE A 71 -12.99 -11.94 13.17
N LEU A 72 -13.17 -11.74 14.48
CA LEU A 72 -14.50 -11.70 15.10
C LEU A 72 -15.26 -10.43 14.66
N GLU A 73 -16.08 -10.61 13.62
CA GLU A 73 -17.41 -10.05 13.35
C GLU A 73 -17.84 -10.51 11.95
N VAL A 74 -18.44 -11.71 11.88
CA VAL A 74 -19.20 -12.17 10.72
C VAL A 74 -20.51 -12.73 11.26
N SER A 75 -21.54 -11.88 11.27
CA SER A 75 -22.95 -12.27 11.39
C SER A 75 -23.63 -12.02 10.05
#